data_AF-X1FYE5-F1
#
_entry.id   AF-X1FYE5-F1
#
_cell.length_a   1.000
_cell.length_b   1.000
_cell.length_c   1.000
_cell.angle_alpha   90.00
_cell.angle_beta   90.00
_cell.angle_gamma   90.00
#
_symmetry.space_group_name_H-M   'P 1'
#
loop_
_entity.id
_entity.type
_entity.pdbx_description
1 polymer ?
#
loop_
_entity_poly.entity_id
_entity_poly.type
_entity_poly.pdbx_seq_one_letter_code
_entity_poly.pdbx_strand_id
1 'polypeptide(L)' 'AEVLIVLDRALSFGGPGGPVCSEVRSALYSEDRRPKVIGFIGGLGGRDITPAGFEEIVDRGIEISQKGSDQEFEIFGVRE' A
#
# COMPACT_ATOMS: atom_id res chain seq x y z
N ALA A 1 -7.76 -9.69 10.92
CA ALA A 1 -8.28 -8.74 9.91
C ALA A 1 -8.28 -9.43 8.55
N GLU A 2 -9.16 -9.04 7.62
CA GLU A 2 -9.23 -9.65 6.27
C GLU A 2 -8.39 -8.90 5.23
N VAL A 3 -8.24 -7.59 5.41
CA VAL A 3 -7.49 -6.69 4.53
C VAL A 3 -6.59 -5.79 5.37
N LEU A 4 -5.36 -5.58 4.91
CA LEU A 4 -4.39 -4.67 5.48
C LEU A 4 -3.90 -3.71 4.38
N ILE A 5 -4.10 -2.43 4.59
CA ILE A 5 -3.66 -1.37 3.68
C ILE A 5 -2.43 -0.72 4.31
N VAL A 6 -1.31 -0.72 3.60
CA VAL A 6 -0.02 -0.22 4.07
C VAL A 6 0.36 0.99 3.23
N LEU A 7 0.59 2.13 3.90
CA LEU A 7 1.11 3.34 3.27
C LEU A 7 2.59 3.52 3.61
N ASP A 8 3.43 3.45 2.59
CA ASP A 8 4.86 3.77 2.69
C ASP A 8 5.11 5.21 2.28
N ARG A 9 5.84 5.95 3.13
CA ARG A 9 6.46 7.25 2.78
C ARG A 9 7.86 7.09 2.18
N ALA A 10 8.11 5.95 1.55
CA ALA A 10 9.38 5.59 0.94
C ALA A 10 9.13 4.67 -0.27
N LEU A 11 10.07 4.69 -1.22
CA LEU A 11 10.08 3.80 -2.38
C LEU A 11 11.44 3.10 -2.44
N SER A 12 11.43 1.76 -2.46
CA SER A 12 12.61 0.93 -2.68
C SER A 12 12.80 0.71 -4.18
N PHE A 13 13.63 1.53 -4.82
CA PHE A 13 13.92 1.41 -6.25
C PHE A 13 14.60 0.06 -6.57
N GLY A 14 14.05 -0.66 -7.54
CA GLY A 14 14.51 -2.01 -7.91
C GLY A 14 14.00 -3.13 -6.98
N GLY A 15 13.22 -2.81 -5.95
CA GLY A 15 12.52 -3.75 -5.08
C GLY A 15 11.01 -3.80 -5.34
N PRO A 16 10.23 -4.47 -4.46
CA PRO A 16 8.78 -4.65 -4.61
C PRO A 16 7.94 -3.40 -4.32
N GLY A 17 8.55 -2.21 -4.22
CA GLY A 17 7.87 -0.96 -3.89
C GLY A 17 8.18 -0.45 -2.49
N GLY A 18 7.15 -0.35 -1.64
CA GLY A 18 7.27 0.17 -0.28
C GLY A 18 7.99 -0.79 0.68
N PRO A 19 9.02 -0.34 1.42
CA PRO A 19 9.78 -1.23 2.32
C PRO A 19 8.92 -1.81 3.46
N VAL A 20 8.03 -1.04 4.07
CA VAL A 20 7.18 -1.52 5.15
C VAL A 20 6.18 -2.55 4.61
N CYS A 21 5.54 -2.26 3.48
CA CYS A 21 4.63 -3.21 2.84
C CYS A 21 5.31 -4.56 2.55
N SER A 22 6.55 -4.54 2.06
CA SER A 22 7.34 -5.74 1.78
C SER A 22 7.62 -6.58 3.04
N GLU A 23 8.04 -5.93 4.13
CA GLU A 23 8.31 -6.61 5.40
C GLU A 23 7.03 -7.17 6.02
N VAL A 24 5.91 -6.43 5.94
CA VAL A 24 4.60 -6.90 6.41
C VAL A 24 4.14 -8.13 5.64
N ARG A 25 4.26 -8.13 4.30
CA ARG A 25 3.95 -9.29 3.46
C ARG A 25 4.81 -10.50 3.84
N SER A 26 6.10 -10.27 4.07
CA SER A 26 7.05 -11.33 4.46
C SER A 26 6.74 -11.89 5.85
N ALA A 27 6.46 -11.03 6.83
CA ALA A 27 6.12 -11.43 8.20
C ALA A 27 4.84 -12.27 8.26
N LEU A 28 3.87 -11.96 7.39
CA LEU A 28 2.58 -12.67 7.31
C LEU A 28 2.61 -13.86 6.34
N TYR A 29 3.75 -14.16 5.72
CA TYR A 29 3.83 -15.14 4.64
C TYR A 29 3.45 -16.56 5.10
N SER A 30 3.88 -16.93 6.31
CA SER A 30 3.67 -18.26 6.90
C SER A 30 2.31 -18.43 7.59
N GLU A 31 1.47 -17.39 7.63
CA GLU A 31 0.16 -17.48 8.27
C GLU A 31 -0.84 -18.24 7.38
N ASP A 32 -1.46 -19.28 7.94
CA ASP A 32 -2.49 -20.08 7.27
C ASP A 32 -3.65 -19.22 6.75
N ARG A 33 -3.98 -18.16 7.50
CA ARG A 33 -5.02 -17.17 7.17
C ARG A 33 -4.43 -15.78 7.11
N ARG A 34 -3.63 -15.52 6.08
CA ARG A 34 -3.06 -14.19 5.84
C ARG A 34 -4.10 -13.19 5.27
N PRO A 35 -4.10 -11.93 5.73
CA PRO A 35 -4.91 -10.88 5.13
C PRO A 35 -4.40 -10.55 3.71
N LYS A 36 -5.27 -9.94 2.89
CA LYS A 36 -4.84 -9.27 1.66
C LYS A 36 -4.03 -8.03 2.03
N VAL A 37 -2.81 -7.89 1.53
CA VAL A 37 -1.92 -6.76 1.85
C VAL A 37 -1.73 -5.86 0.63
N ILE A 38 -2.22 -4.62 0.72
CA ILE A 38 -2.24 -3.65 -0.37
C ILE A 38 -1.29 -2.50 -0.04
N GLY A 39 -0.34 -2.25 -0.93
CA GLY A 39 0.68 -1.22 -0.75
C GLY A 39 0.32 0.07 -1.46
N PHE A 40 0.47 1.18 -0.76
CA PHE A 40 0.45 2.53 -1.32
C PHE A 40 1.77 3.21 -1.04
N ILE A 41 2.25 4.00 -2.00
CA ILE A 41 3.40 4.89 -1.83
C ILE A 41 2.89 6.32 -1.93
N GLY A 42 3.09 7.10 -0.88
CA GLY A 42 2.60 8.48 -0.81
C GLY A 42 3.50 9.38 0.01
N GLY A 43 3.27 10.68 -0.02
CA GLY A 43 4.04 11.66 0.77
C GLY A 43 5.53 11.76 0.39
N LEU A 44 5.91 11.25 -0.78
CA LEU A 44 7.27 11.35 -1.29
C LEU A 44 7.69 12.83 -1.40
N GLY A 45 8.92 13.13 -0.99
CA GLY A 45 9.45 14.49 -0.99
C GLY A 45 8.87 15.41 0.10
N GLY A 46 8.30 14.83 1.17
CA GLY A 46 7.71 15.60 2.28
C GLY A 46 6.34 16.19 1.95
N ARG A 47 5.69 15.70 0.88
CA ARG A 47 4.34 16.12 0.54
C ARG A 47 3.34 15.67 1.61
N ASP A 48 2.39 16.55 1.89
CA ASP A 48 1.32 16.24 2.82
C ASP A 48 0.28 15.29 2.19
N ILE A 49 -0.38 14.51 3.04
CA ILE A 49 -1.53 13.68 2.68
C ILE A 49 -2.67 14.16 3.57
N THR A 50 -3.67 14.79 2.96
CA THR A 50 -4.82 15.32 3.69
C THR A 50 -5.66 14.19 4.28
N PRO A 51 -6.50 14.45 5.29
CA PRO A 51 -7.47 13.45 5.78
C PRO A 51 -8.32 12.84 4.66
N ALA A 52 -8.82 13.65 3.72
CA ALA A 52 -9.54 13.16 2.55
C ALA A 52 -8.69 12.26 1.64
N GLY A 53 -7.38 12.53 1.53
CA GLY A 53 -6.46 11.65 0.82
C GLY A 53 -6.27 10.30 1.50
N PHE A 54 -6.27 10.26 2.84
CA PHE A 54 -6.28 8.99 3.58
C PHE A 54 -7.59 8.21 3.38
N GLU A 55 -8.74 8.90 3.35
CA GLU A 55 -10.03 8.28 3.02
C GLU A 55 -9.99 7.64 1.62
N GLU A 56 -9.48 8.35 0.61
CA GLU A 56 -9.33 7.81 -0.75
C GLU A 56 -8.41 6.58 -0.79
N ILE A 57 -7.28 6.61 -0.07
CA ILE A 57 -6.37 5.46 0.03
C ILE A 57 -7.10 4.23 0.61
N VAL A 58 -7.92 4.43 1.64
CA VAL A 58 -8.70 3.35 2.25
C VAL A 58 -9.73 2.80 1.27
N ASP A 59 -10.52 3.66 0.62
CA ASP A 59 -11.55 3.25 -0.34
C ASP A 59 -10.96 2.49 -1.53
N ARG A 60 -9.87 3.01 -2.10
CA ARG A 60 -9.13 2.34 -3.18
C ARG A 60 -8.54 1.01 -2.74
N GLY A 61 -7.99 0.95 -1.52
CA GLY A 61 -7.48 -0.30 -0.97
C GLY A 61 -8.59 -1.35 -0.79
N ILE A 62 -9.77 -0.96 -0.34
CA ILE A 62 -10.93 -1.87 -0.26
C ILE A 62 -11.31 -2.36 -1.67
N GLU A 63 -11.38 -1.47 -2.66
CA GLU A 63 -11.69 -1.84 -4.05
C GLU A 63 -10.68 -2.84 -4.63
N ILE A 64 -9.38 -2.56 -4.50
CA ILE A 64 -8.30 -3.45 -4.94
C ILE A 64 -8.39 -4.80 -4.23
N SER A 65 -8.75 -4.82 -2.94
CA SER A 65 -8.90 -6.08 -2.21
C SER A 65 -10.00 -6.97 -2.80
N GLN A 66 -11.03 -6.37 -3.40
CA GLN A 66 -12.17 -7.10 -3.97
C GLN A 66 -11.93 -7.50 -5.43
N LYS A 67 -11.35 -6.60 -6.22
CA LYS A 67 -11.19 -6.78 -7.68
C LYS A 67 -9.85 -7.39 -8.09
N GLY A 68 -8.83 -7.30 -7.23
CA GLY A 68 -7.44 -7.57 -7.60
C GLY A 68 -6.78 -6.36 -8.28
N SER A 69 -5.45 -6.41 -8.40
CA SER A 69 -4.64 -5.43 -9.15
C SER A 69 -3.45 -6.15 -9.78
N ASP A 70 -3.05 -5.71 -10.97
CA ASP A 70 -1.83 -6.16 -11.65
C ASP A 70 -0.59 -5.37 -11.17
N GLN A 71 -0.78 -4.34 -10.34
CA GLN A 71 0.31 -3.55 -9.76
C GLN A 71 0.70 -4.08 -8.38
N GLU A 72 2.00 -4.10 -8.10
CA GLU A 72 2.54 -4.49 -6.77
C GLU A 72 2.18 -3.49 -5.67
N PHE A 73 2.09 -2.20 -6.04
CA PHE A 73 1.73 -1.08 -5.18
C PHE A 73 1.13 0.05 -6.02
N GLU A 74 0.33 0.89 -5.37
CA GLU A 74 -0.25 2.10 -5.95
C GLU A 74 0.59 3.33 -5.56
N ILE A 75 0.65 4.34 -6.43
CA ILE A 75 1.26 5.63 -6.09
C ILE A 75 0.16 6.66 -5.82
N PHE A 76 0.29 7.42 -4.74
CA PHE A 76 -0.66 8.44 -4.31
C PHE A 76 -0.01 9.83 -4.19
N GLY A 77 -0.66 10.84 -4.77
CA GLY A 77 -0.30 12.25 -4.56
C GLY A 77 1.04 12.68 -5.16
N VAL A 78 1.52 12.00 -6.21
CA VAL A 78 2.66 12.47 -7.02
C VAL A 78 2.14 13.04 -8.34
N ARG A 79 2.79 14.09 -8.86
CA ARG A 79 2.59 14.53 -10.25
C ARG A 79 3.46 13.68 -11.15
N GLU A 80 2.89 13.21 -12.26
CA GLU A 80 3.63 12.66 -13.41
C GLU A 80 4.53 13.73 -14.05
#